data_AF-A0A317XH24-F1
#
_entry.id   AF-A0A317XH24-F1
#
_cell.length_a   1.000
_cell.length_b   1.000
_cell.length_c   1.000
_cell.angle_alpha   90.00
_cell.angle_beta   90.00
_cell.angle_gamma   90.00
#
_symmetry.space_group_name_H-M   'P 1'
#
loop_
_entity.id
_entity.type
_entity.pdbx_description
1 polymer ?
#
loop_
_entity_poly.entity_id
_entity_poly.type
_entity_poly.pdbx_seq_one_letter_code
_entity_poly.pdbx_strand_id
1 'polypeptide(L)'
;FLSCTATYWLRNAGCGLDGQDCAPFYTDADQAGQAFRCPARCDDVTLLNPRSIGAELVNYVPLVVGGGDPDQTYRSDSFICAAAMHAGVLSNSRGGCGSVRLTGAYAGGYQSSRANGLESVGFDAPFPSSYRFEQLESTSDCEDQRWKGYVLNAVMTALVGLVLQPKRIVWFWTLACVGFWHINLISDPRDYPPPIGEAFGDFLPFLFGCYVIYRLAFRFVWPAFVGLPLEATFWTLGFWWVGVLLNVVFAKVPIQRLVARDIAQQPGSLTALIVIVVIVLAIAVYQIVVIRSTGYLPKYLSLYVVGGILIGLAAAVPGETLRIHHYIIALVLLPACAFPTRLSLVYVAFLLGMFTNGVARWGFDGLLQDTTVVQGDATGGTLLPDFNTSAADWATSQGVVRWNPVPQSRSADFDGFNLLVDDVLRYSGAATSFNLSSLAEIFAKQAAVDGQTLEPTFNETVRTAPHYLRLAYTSNGSPGDFTRAATALLNNSTWIAPPDGAT
;
A
#
# COMPACT_ATOMS: atom_id res chain seq x y z
N PHE A 1 -7.72 -12.33 -10.08
CA PHE A 1 -6.35 -11.76 -10.09
C PHE A 1 -6.31 -10.84 -8.89
N LEU A 2 -5.28 -10.94 -8.04
CA LEU A 2 -5.22 -10.23 -6.77
C LEU A 2 -4.14 -9.13 -6.82
N SER A 3 -4.38 -8.05 -6.09
CA SER A 3 -3.31 -7.12 -5.71
C SER A 3 -2.39 -7.78 -4.68
N CYS A 4 -1.16 -7.29 -4.54
CA CYS A 4 -0.22 -7.85 -3.55
C CYS A 4 -0.64 -7.63 -2.09
N THR A 5 -1.61 -6.75 -1.83
CA THR A 5 -2.14 -6.44 -0.49
C THR A 5 -3.52 -7.04 -0.26
N ALA A 6 -4.01 -7.92 -1.14
CA ALA A 6 -5.30 -8.58 -0.97
C ALA A 6 -5.31 -9.51 0.25
N THR A 7 -6.36 -9.42 1.06
CA THR A 7 -6.58 -10.17 2.31
C THR A 7 -8.04 -10.62 2.41
N TYR A 8 -8.32 -11.63 3.22
CA TYR A 8 -9.68 -12.03 3.58
C TYR A 8 -10.20 -11.31 4.84
N TRP A 9 -9.31 -10.69 5.60
CA TRP A 9 -9.65 -9.95 6.81
C TRP A 9 -9.04 -8.54 6.81
N LEU A 10 -9.90 -7.54 6.89
CA LEU A 10 -9.56 -6.12 6.85
C LEU A 10 -9.04 -5.62 8.21
N ARG A 11 -8.35 -4.47 8.20
CA ARG A 11 -7.75 -3.85 9.39
C ARG A 11 -8.82 -3.37 10.38
N ASN A 12 -8.53 -3.46 11.68
CA ASN A 12 -9.33 -2.88 12.76
C ASN A 12 -10.81 -3.27 12.65
N ALA A 13 -11.71 -2.28 12.61
CA ALA A 13 -13.16 -2.46 12.50
C ALA A 13 -13.64 -2.76 11.06
N GLY A 14 -12.74 -2.92 10.08
CA GLY A 14 -13.09 -3.04 8.66
C GLY A 14 -13.91 -4.29 8.30
N CYS A 15 -13.89 -5.34 9.12
CA CYS A 15 -14.75 -6.51 8.96
C CYS A 15 -16.08 -6.43 9.71
N GLY A 16 -16.40 -5.30 10.34
CA GLY A 16 -17.61 -5.14 11.14
C GLY A 16 -17.60 -5.94 12.44
N LEU A 17 -18.73 -5.88 13.16
CA LEU A 17 -18.91 -6.58 14.43
C LEU A 17 -18.81 -8.10 14.20
N ASP A 18 -17.99 -8.76 15.00
CA ASP A 18 -17.71 -10.20 14.90
C ASP A 18 -17.20 -10.64 13.52
N GLY A 19 -16.70 -9.72 12.69
CA GLY A 19 -16.18 -10.03 11.36
C GLY A 19 -17.22 -10.25 10.27
N GLN A 20 -18.50 -9.97 10.55
CA GLN A 20 -19.63 -10.26 9.66
C GLN A 20 -19.47 -9.75 8.21
N ASP A 21 -18.75 -8.65 8.00
CA ASP A 21 -18.56 -8.05 6.66
C ASP A 21 -17.43 -8.73 5.86
N CYS A 22 -16.64 -9.60 6.52
CA CYS A 22 -15.59 -10.42 5.91
C CYS A 22 -15.98 -11.90 5.80
N ALA A 23 -17.25 -12.25 6.05
CA ALA A 23 -17.78 -13.58 5.80
C ALA A 23 -17.82 -13.90 4.29
N PRO A 24 -17.78 -15.18 3.88
CA PRO A 24 -17.72 -16.39 4.72
C PRO A 24 -16.32 -16.63 5.30
N PHE A 25 -16.23 -17.38 6.41
CA PHE A 25 -14.94 -17.74 7.02
C PHE A 25 -14.45 -19.15 6.67
N TYR A 26 -15.30 -19.94 6.01
CA TYR A 26 -15.02 -21.32 5.65
C TYR A 26 -15.42 -21.61 4.20
N THR A 27 -14.70 -22.54 3.57
CA THR A 27 -15.03 -23.12 2.28
C THR A 27 -15.25 -24.62 2.46
N ASP A 28 -16.47 -25.08 2.20
CA ASP A 28 -16.87 -26.48 2.39
C ASP A 28 -15.95 -27.47 1.66
N ALA A 29 -15.69 -28.62 2.30
CA ALA A 29 -14.77 -29.64 1.81
C ALA A 29 -15.16 -30.22 0.43
N ASP A 30 -16.43 -30.13 0.04
CA ASP A 30 -16.94 -30.56 -1.27
C ASP A 30 -16.83 -29.47 -2.36
N GLN A 31 -16.56 -28.22 -1.99
CA GLN A 31 -16.33 -27.12 -2.90
C GLN A 31 -14.85 -26.99 -3.24
N ALA A 32 -14.54 -26.54 -4.45
CA ALA A 32 -13.17 -26.17 -4.80
C ALA A 32 -12.74 -24.90 -4.06
N GLY A 33 -11.46 -24.80 -3.68
CA GLY A 33 -10.91 -23.55 -3.16
C GLY A 33 -11.01 -22.40 -4.17
N GLN A 34 -10.89 -21.19 -3.66
CA GLN A 34 -10.93 -20.00 -4.49
C GLN A 34 -9.64 -19.88 -5.29
N ALA A 35 -9.75 -20.02 -6.62
CA ALA A 35 -8.64 -19.76 -7.52
C ALA A 35 -8.23 -18.28 -7.46
N PHE A 36 -6.91 -18.04 -7.42
CA PHE A 36 -6.34 -16.70 -7.46
C PHE A 36 -5.12 -16.65 -8.37
N ARG A 37 -4.73 -15.43 -8.75
CA ARG A 37 -3.51 -15.15 -9.52
C ARG A 37 -2.82 -13.95 -8.94
N CYS A 38 -1.54 -14.06 -8.68
CA CYS A 38 -0.70 -13.01 -8.12
C CYS A 38 0.36 -12.54 -9.11
N PRO A 39 0.65 -11.24 -9.16
CA PRO A 39 1.81 -10.74 -9.89
C PRO A 39 3.11 -11.21 -9.23
N ALA A 40 4.20 -11.16 -10.00
CA ALA A 40 5.56 -11.30 -9.47
C ALA A 40 5.89 -10.13 -8.54
N ARG A 41 6.85 -10.37 -7.63
CA ARG A 41 7.42 -9.41 -6.68
C ARG A 41 6.47 -8.86 -5.61
N CYS A 42 5.46 -9.64 -5.21
CA CYS A 42 4.65 -9.28 -4.04
C CYS A 42 5.42 -9.37 -2.71
N ASP A 43 6.61 -9.98 -2.69
CA ASP A 43 7.54 -9.95 -1.56
C ASP A 43 8.16 -8.56 -1.32
N ASP A 44 8.21 -7.70 -2.35
CA ASP A 44 8.68 -6.32 -2.22
C ASP A 44 7.57 -5.37 -1.68
N VAL A 45 6.31 -5.82 -1.58
CA VAL A 45 5.19 -5.00 -1.12
C VAL A 45 5.00 -5.14 0.39
N THR A 46 5.27 -4.06 1.11
CA THR A 46 5.28 -4.04 2.57
C THR A 46 4.19 -3.17 3.16
N LEU A 47 3.88 -3.40 4.44
CA LEU A 47 3.16 -2.44 5.27
C LEU A 47 3.90 -1.09 5.26
N LEU A 48 3.15 0.00 5.12
CA LEU A 48 3.65 1.38 5.14
C LEU A 48 3.25 2.14 6.41
N ASN A 49 2.45 1.49 7.26
CA ASN A 49 2.02 1.97 8.56
C ASN A 49 2.05 0.77 9.52
N PRO A 50 2.32 0.98 10.83
CA PRO A 50 2.35 -0.11 11.79
C PRO A 50 1.03 -0.90 11.84
N ARG A 51 1.17 -2.23 11.86
CA ARG A 51 0.07 -3.18 12.00
C ARG A 51 0.22 -3.92 13.33
N SER A 52 -0.84 -3.91 14.12
CA SER A 52 -1.00 -4.72 15.33
C SER A 52 -1.19 -6.19 14.99
N ILE A 53 -0.40 -7.06 15.60
CA ILE A 53 -0.59 -8.52 15.63
C ILE A 53 -0.31 -8.98 17.06
N GLY A 54 -1.32 -9.43 17.79
CA GLY A 54 -1.15 -9.77 19.21
C GLY A 54 -0.72 -8.55 20.03
N ALA A 55 0.40 -8.59 20.76
CA ALA A 55 0.96 -7.41 21.43
C ALA A 55 1.97 -6.61 20.57
N GLU A 56 2.34 -7.14 19.40
CA GLU A 56 3.42 -6.61 18.57
C GLU A 56 2.90 -5.58 17.56
N LEU A 57 3.81 -4.70 17.12
CA LEU A 57 3.60 -3.83 15.96
C LEU A 57 4.64 -4.17 14.89
N VAL A 58 4.16 -4.53 13.71
CA VAL A 58 5.00 -4.83 12.55
C VAL A 58 4.84 -3.77 11.48
N ASN A 59 5.93 -3.38 10.82
CA ASN A 59 5.94 -2.36 9.77
C ASN A 59 7.09 -2.64 8.79
N TYR A 60 7.00 -2.14 7.56
CA TYR A 60 8.00 -2.34 6.49
C TYR A 60 8.32 -3.82 6.19
N VAL A 61 7.36 -4.70 6.41
CA VAL A 61 7.38 -6.11 6.03
C VAL A 61 6.11 -6.47 5.26
N PRO A 62 6.13 -7.47 4.36
CA PRO A 62 4.89 -8.08 3.86
C PRO A 62 4.11 -8.68 5.02
N LEU A 63 2.80 -8.43 5.10
CA LEU A 63 1.99 -8.95 6.19
C LEU A 63 1.73 -10.44 5.99
N VAL A 64 2.42 -11.30 6.73
CA VAL A 64 2.22 -12.75 6.76
C VAL A 64 2.15 -13.20 8.21
N VAL A 65 1.06 -13.84 8.62
CA VAL A 65 0.81 -14.29 9.99
C VAL A 65 0.56 -15.81 9.97
N GLY A 66 1.42 -16.57 10.63
CA GLY A 66 1.36 -18.03 10.67
C GLY A 66 2.12 -18.74 9.54
N GLY A 67 1.63 -19.91 9.14
CA GLY A 67 2.22 -20.75 8.10
C GLY A 67 3.40 -21.63 8.54
N GLY A 68 3.83 -21.54 9.80
CA GLY A 68 4.89 -22.38 10.36
C GLY A 68 4.44 -23.74 10.89
N ASP A 69 3.13 -23.97 11.00
CA ASP A 69 2.55 -25.25 11.38
C ASP A 69 2.58 -26.27 10.23
N PRO A 70 2.46 -27.59 10.49
CA PRO A 70 2.53 -28.62 9.44
C PRO A 70 1.55 -28.45 8.29
N ASP A 71 0.39 -27.86 8.55
CA ASP A 71 -0.64 -27.61 7.54
C ASP A 71 -0.52 -26.24 6.86
N GLN A 72 0.47 -25.44 7.25
CA GLN A 72 0.70 -24.07 6.78
C GLN A 72 -0.55 -23.19 6.87
N THR A 73 -1.10 -23.06 8.07
CA THR A 73 -2.29 -22.27 8.37
C THR A 73 -1.94 -20.80 8.50
N TYR A 74 -2.50 -19.97 7.64
CA TYR A 74 -2.32 -18.52 7.66
C TYR A 74 -3.56 -17.82 8.23
N ARG A 75 -3.35 -16.76 9.02
CA ARG A 75 -4.43 -15.90 9.47
C ARG A 75 -4.98 -15.10 8.30
N SER A 76 -6.30 -14.91 8.23
CA SER A 76 -6.96 -14.31 7.05
C SER A 76 -6.60 -12.86 6.74
N ASP A 77 -5.91 -12.15 7.63
CA ASP A 77 -5.37 -10.82 7.35
C ASP A 77 -3.97 -10.82 6.72
N SER A 78 -3.39 -12.01 6.49
CA SER A 78 -2.14 -12.17 5.74
C SER A 78 -2.36 -11.82 4.26
N PHE A 79 -1.43 -11.06 3.67
CA PHE A 79 -1.40 -10.78 2.23
C PHE A 79 -1.31 -12.10 1.45
N ILE A 80 -2.37 -12.44 0.71
CA ILE A 80 -2.53 -13.76 0.07
C ILE A 80 -1.34 -14.09 -0.83
N CYS A 81 -0.87 -13.12 -1.62
CA CYS A 81 0.25 -13.32 -2.53
C CYS A 81 1.59 -13.52 -1.82
N ALA A 82 1.85 -12.78 -0.73
CA ALA A 82 3.07 -12.95 0.06
C ALA A 82 3.03 -14.27 0.85
N ALA A 83 1.89 -14.63 1.43
CA ALA A 83 1.69 -15.92 2.09
C ALA A 83 1.85 -17.10 1.11
N ALA A 84 1.38 -16.98 -0.13
CA ALA A 84 1.56 -18.02 -1.14
C ALA A 84 3.02 -18.19 -1.58
N MET A 85 3.78 -17.09 -1.64
CA MET A 85 5.23 -17.13 -1.84
C MET A 85 5.95 -17.76 -0.64
N HIS A 86 5.56 -17.38 0.58
CA HIS A 86 6.08 -17.95 1.83
C HIS A 86 5.84 -19.47 1.89
N ALA A 87 4.63 -19.93 1.55
CA ALA A 87 4.26 -21.34 1.44
C ALA A 87 5.01 -22.12 0.34
N GLY A 88 5.64 -21.43 -0.61
CA GLY A 88 6.28 -22.04 -1.78
C GLY A 88 5.31 -22.45 -2.89
N VAL A 89 4.05 -22.00 -2.82
CA VAL A 89 3.03 -22.22 -3.85
C VAL A 89 3.36 -21.40 -5.09
N LEU A 90 3.91 -20.19 -4.90
CA LEU A 90 4.30 -19.28 -5.97
C LEU A 90 5.79 -18.93 -5.89
N SER A 91 6.38 -18.58 -7.04
CA SER A 91 7.73 -18.02 -7.06
C SER A 91 7.70 -16.49 -7.00
N ASN A 92 8.64 -15.87 -6.29
CA ASN A 92 8.75 -14.41 -6.22
C ASN A 92 8.99 -13.80 -7.61
N SER A 93 9.83 -14.45 -8.42
CA SER A 93 10.28 -13.91 -9.72
C SER A 93 9.22 -13.95 -10.82
N ARG A 94 8.25 -14.88 -10.73
CA ARG A 94 7.23 -15.09 -11.77
C ARG A 94 5.80 -14.99 -11.26
N GLY A 95 5.55 -14.80 -9.96
CA GLY A 95 4.19 -14.86 -9.42
C GLY A 95 3.54 -16.21 -9.75
N GLY A 96 2.24 -16.22 -10.03
CA GLY A 96 1.53 -17.39 -10.53
C GLY A 96 0.08 -17.50 -10.09
N CYS A 97 -0.51 -18.67 -10.27
CA CYS A 97 -1.84 -19.02 -9.76
C CYS A 97 -1.73 -19.96 -8.57
N GLY A 98 -2.70 -19.86 -7.66
CA GLY A 98 -2.92 -20.83 -6.60
C GLY A 98 -4.42 -21.03 -6.38
N SER A 99 -4.75 -21.99 -5.52
CA SER A 99 -6.07 -22.10 -4.91
C SER A 99 -5.93 -21.92 -3.41
N VAL A 100 -6.82 -21.13 -2.82
CA VAL A 100 -6.86 -20.88 -1.39
C VAL A 100 -8.20 -21.36 -0.85
N ARG A 101 -8.15 -22.08 0.27
CA ARG A 101 -9.32 -22.58 0.98
C ARG A 101 -9.41 -21.90 2.33
N LEU A 102 -10.57 -21.33 2.64
CA LEU A 102 -10.83 -20.83 3.98
C LEU A 102 -11.15 -22.02 4.90
N THR A 103 -10.50 -22.08 6.06
CA THR A 103 -10.61 -23.20 7.00
C THR A 103 -11.43 -22.87 8.24
N GLY A 104 -11.97 -21.64 8.35
CA GLY A 104 -12.75 -21.20 9.49
C GLY A 104 -11.90 -20.83 10.71
N ALA A 105 -12.53 -20.96 11.87
CA ALA A 105 -11.92 -20.59 13.14
C ALA A 105 -10.76 -21.52 13.49
N TYR A 106 -9.64 -20.94 13.91
CA TYR A 106 -8.45 -21.69 14.27
C TYR A 106 -7.91 -21.23 15.62
N ALA A 107 -7.58 -22.20 16.46
CA ALA A 107 -7.05 -21.98 17.80
C ALA A 107 -5.70 -22.68 18.04
N GLY A 108 -5.12 -23.36 17.05
CA GLY A 108 -3.85 -24.10 17.23
C GLY A 108 -2.61 -23.22 17.39
N GLY A 109 -2.77 -21.89 17.37
CA GLY A 109 -1.68 -20.92 17.32
C GLY A 109 -1.06 -20.83 15.92
N TYR A 110 -0.93 -19.60 15.42
CA TYR A 110 -0.26 -19.30 14.16
C TYR A 110 1.24 -19.23 14.42
N GLN A 111 1.96 -20.28 14.05
CA GLN A 111 3.40 -20.38 14.28
C GLN A 111 4.16 -19.51 13.27
N SER A 112 5.08 -18.68 13.75
CA SER A 112 6.00 -17.95 12.89
C SER A 112 7.01 -18.90 12.25
N SER A 113 7.45 -18.57 11.04
CA SER A 113 8.55 -19.27 10.38
C SER A 113 9.23 -18.38 9.35
N ARG A 114 10.35 -18.86 8.82
CA ARG A 114 11.05 -18.23 7.70
C ARG A 114 11.13 -19.23 6.56
N ALA A 115 10.44 -18.93 5.47
CA ALA A 115 10.40 -19.78 4.28
C ALA A 115 10.45 -18.92 3.01
N ASN A 116 11.14 -19.42 1.98
CA ASN A 116 11.23 -18.80 0.66
C ASN A 116 11.64 -17.31 0.65
N GLY A 117 12.48 -16.91 1.62
CA GLY A 117 12.98 -15.54 1.75
C GLY A 117 12.04 -14.59 2.51
N LEU A 118 10.86 -15.05 2.91
CA LEU A 118 9.90 -14.30 3.71
C LEU A 118 9.91 -14.77 5.17
N GLU A 119 9.54 -13.88 6.08
CA GLU A 119 9.39 -14.16 7.51
C GLU A 119 7.95 -13.86 7.90
N SER A 120 7.31 -14.80 8.60
CA SER A 120 5.96 -14.63 9.12
C SER A 120 5.96 -14.28 10.61
N VAL A 121 4.90 -13.60 11.03
CA VAL A 121 4.68 -13.19 12.42
C VAL A 121 3.83 -14.26 13.11
N GLY A 122 4.11 -14.51 14.39
CA GLY A 122 3.34 -15.44 15.20
C GLY A 122 2.07 -14.81 15.77
N PHE A 123 1.05 -15.61 16.04
CA PHE A 123 -0.14 -15.18 16.77
C PHE A 123 -0.69 -16.33 17.61
N ASP A 124 -0.81 -16.14 18.92
CA ASP A 124 -1.07 -17.20 19.90
C ASP A 124 -2.50 -17.19 20.47
N ALA A 125 -3.40 -16.38 19.90
CA ALA A 125 -4.81 -16.34 20.26
C ALA A 125 -5.71 -16.98 19.17
N PRO A 126 -6.92 -17.45 19.53
CA PRO A 126 -7.91 -17.94 18.56
C PRO A 126 -8.37 -16.83 17.62
N PHE A 127 -8.60 -17.18 16.35
CA PHE A 127 -9.05 -16.23 15.34
C PHE A 127 -10.12 -16.84 14.43
N PRO A 128 -11.16 -16.09 14.02
CA PRO A 128 -12.36 -16.65 13.38
C PRO A 128 -12.17 -17.09 11.94
N SER A 129 -11.13 -16.59 11.25
CA SER A 129 -10.93 -16.87 9.83
C SER A 129 -9.46 -17.16 9.52
N SER A 130 -9.22 -18.33 8.94
CA SER A 130 -7.90 -18.76 8.49
C SER A 130 -7.99 -19.34 7.09
N TYR A 131 -6.85 -19.45 6.42
CA TYR A 131 -6.79 -20.12 5.14
C TYR A 131 -5.54 -20.98 4.97
N ARG A 132 -5.64 -21.92 4.03
CA ARG A 132 -4.56 -22.78 3.57
C ARG A 132 -4.54 -22.81 2.06
N PHE A 133 -3.37 -23.07 1.50
CA PHE A 133 -3.23 -23.23 0.05
C PHE A 133 -3.42 -24.68 -0.36
N GLU A 134 -4.14 -24.88 -1.46
CA GLU A 134 -4.29 -26.20 -2.07
C GLU A 134 -3.21 -26.41 -3.13
N GLN A 135 -2.72 -27.64 -3.25
CA GLN A 135 -1.79 -28.01 -4.31
C GLN A 135 -2.54 -28.08 -5.65
N LEU A 136 -2.04 -27.36 -6.65
CA LEU A 136 -2.52 -27.45 -8.02
C LEU A 136 -1.67 -28.45 -8.82
N GLU A 137 -2.29 -29.27 -9.66
CA GLU A 137 -1.59 -30.25 -10.52
C GLU A 137 -0.70 -29.59 -11.59
N SER A 138 -1.01 -28.35 -12.00
CA SER A 138 -0.18 -27.57 -12.92
C SER A 138 -0.31 -26.06 -12.69
N THR A 139 0.83 -25.37 -12.64
CA THR A 139 0.92 -23.91 -12.47
C THR A 139 1.67 -23.21 -13.61
N SER A 140 2.13 -23.95 -14.63
CA SER A 140 3.07 -23.47 -15.66
C SER A 140 2.53 -22.34 -16.54
N ASP A 141 1.22 -22.30 -16.78
CA ASP A 141 0.61 -21.37 -17.73
C ASP A 141 0.09 -20.08 -17.07
N CYS A 142 0.29 -19.92 -15.75
CA CYS A 142 -0.24 -18.80 -14.99
C CYS A 142 0.81 -17.81 -14.45
N GLU A 143 2.05 -17.92 -14.90
CA GLU A 143 3.10 -16.98 -14.52
C GLU A 143 2.78 -15.53 -14.94
N ASP A 144 3.34 -14.56 -14.22
CA ASP A 144 3.40 -13.16 -14.56
C ASP A 144 4.29 -12.95 -15.78
N GLN A 145 3.68 -12.51 -16.88
CA GLN A 145 4.32 -12.31 -18.17
C GLN A 145 4.53 -10.83 -18.52
N ARG A 146 4.40 -9.90 -17.56
CA ARG A 146 4.52 -8.45 -17.83
C ARG A 146 5.84 -8.08 -18.50
N TRP A 147 6.93 -8.78 -18.13
CA TRP A 147 8.25 -8.58 -18.74
C TRP A 147 8.27 -8.77 -20.26
N LYS A 148 7.44 -9.69 -20.79
CA LYS A 148 7.31 -9.90 -22.25
C LYS A 148 6.76 -8.64 -22.92
N GLY A 149 5.80 -7.98 -22.27
CA GLY A 149 5.25 -6.71 -22.72
C GLY A 149 6.27 -5.57 -22.66
N TYR A 150 7.16 -5.56 -21.67
CA TYR A 150 8.27 -4.59 -21.58
C TYR A 150 9.20 -4.74 -22.78
N VAL A 151 9.65 -5.98 -23.04
CA VAL A 151 10.56 -6.28 -24.15
C VAL A 151 9.90 -5.97 -25.49
N LEU A 152 8.66 -6.41 -25.70
CA LEU A 152 7.94 -6.18 -26.95
C LEU A 152 7.82 -4.68 -27.24
N ASN A 153 7.31 -3.88 -26.29
CA ASN A 153 7.12 -2.46 -26.53
C ASN A 153 8.47 -1.71 -26.63
N ALA A 154 9.50 -2.13 -25.91
CA ALA A 154 10.85 -1.56 -26.04
C ALA A 154 11.43 -1.81 -27.44
N VAL A 155 11.32 -3.04 -27.96
CA VAL A 155 11.78 -3.39 -29.31
C VAL A 155 10.98 -2.66 -30.38
N MET A 156 9.64 -2.62 -30.25
CA MET A 156 8.79 -1.95 -31.23
C MET A 156 9.02 -0.44 -31.26
N THR A 157 9.16 0.21 -30.09
CA THR A 157 9.51 1.63 -30.02
C THR A 157 10.91 1.91 -30.57
N ALA A 158 11.88 1.02 -30.34
CA ALA A 158 13.20 1.11 -30.95
C ALA A 158 13.16 0.99 -32.48
N LEU A 159 12.38 0.05 -33.04
CA LEU A 159 12.19 -0.08 -34.48
C LEU A 159 11.58 1.19 -35.09
N VAL A 160 10.52 1.73 -34.47
CA VAL A 160 9.91 2.98 -34.92
C VAL A 160 10.90 4.16 -34.85
N GLY A 161 11.61 4.31 -33.74
CA GLY A 161 12.50 5.44 -33.51
C GLY A 161 13.83 5.40 -34.30
N LEU A 162 14.41 4.20 -34.49
CA LEU A 162 15.72 4.03 -35.13
C LEU A 162 15.59 3.79 -36.64
N VAL A 163 14.59 3.01 -37.06
CA VAL A 163 14.41 2.60 -38.47
C VAL A 163 13.43 3.50 -39.20
N LEU A 164 12.20 3.65 -38.69
CA LEU A 164 11.16 4.41 -39.39
C LEU A 164 11.36 5.93 -39.31
N GLN A 165 12.01 6.41 -38.23
CA GLN A 165 12.36 7.81 -38.00
C GLN A 165 11.23 8.80 -38.37
N PRO A 166 10.03 8.65 -37.77
CA PRO A 166 8.92 9.51 -38.11
C PRO A 166 9.21 10.97 -37.77
N LYS A 167 8.42 11.87 -38.34
CA LYS A 167 8.46 13.30 -37.97
C LYS A 167 8.35 13.43 -36.45
N ARG A 168 9.14 14.35 -35.87
CA ARG A 168 9.26 14.51 -34.41
C ARG A 168 7.92 14.64 -33.69
N ILE A 169 6.97 15.41 -34.23
CA ILE A 169 5.62 15.50 -33.63
C ILE A 169 4.91 14.13 -33.58
N VAL A 170 5.02 13.31 -34.62
CA VAL A 170 4.43 11.97 -34.66
C VAL A 170 5.13 11.09 -33.62
N TRP A 171 6.47 11.16 -33.54
CA TRP A 171 7.24 10.42 -32.55
C TRP A 171 6.83 10.74 -31.11
N PHE A 172 6.63 12.01 -30.79
CA PHE A 172 6.16 12.45 -29.46
C PHE A 172 4.82 11.80 -29.09
N TRP A 173 3.85 11.84 -29.99
CA TRP A 173 2.53 11.23 -29.75
C TRP A 173 2.59 9.71 -29.71
N THR A 174 3.46 9.07 -30.51
CA THR A 174 3.71 7.63 -30.40
C THR A 174 4.18 7.26 -29.00
N LEU A 175 5.18 7.98 -28.45
CA LEU A 175 5.67 7.74 -27.10
C LEU A 175 4.56 7.99 -26.06
N ALA A 176 3.84 9.11 -26.14
CA ALA A 176 2.76 9.41 -25.21
C ALA A 176 1.69 8.30 -25.17
N CYS A 177 1.19 7.87 -26.33
CA CYS A 177 0.17 6.82 -26.43
C CYS A 177 0.70 5.45 -25.98
N VAL A 178 1.90 5.06 -26.44
CA VAL A 178 2.47 3.75 -26.06
C VAL A 178 2.74 3.70 -24.56
N GLY A 179 3.31 4.76 -23.97
CA GLY A 179 3.57 4.80 -22.53
C GLY A 179 2.28 4.69 -21.71
N PHE A 180 1.28 5.51 -22.02
CA PHE A 180 0.02 5.54 -21.27
C PHE A 180 -0.69 4.17 -21.25
N TRP A 181 -0.81 3.53 -22.42
CA TRP A 181 -1.46 2.22 -22.52
C TRP A 181 -0.59 1.08 -22.04
N HIS A 182 0.74 1.19 -22.15
CA HIS A 182 1.65 0.21 -21.56
C HIS A 182 1.49 0.16 -20.04
N ILE A 183 1.38 1.31 -19.38
CA ILE A 183 1.20 1.35 -17.94
C ILE A 183 -0.16 0.75 -17.54
N ASN A 184 -1.24 1.24 -18.14
CA ASN A 184 -2.60 0.83 -17.79
C ASN A 184 -2.92 -0.64 -18.09
N LEU A 185 -2.27 -1.26 -19.08
CA LEU A 185 -2.61 -2.62 -19.54
C LEU A 185 -1.53 -3.66 -19.26
N ILE A 186 -0.29 -3.25 -19.01
CA ILE A 186 0.85 -4.17 -18.90
C ILE A 186 1.61 -3.96 -17.60
N SER A 187 2.25 -2.81 -17.39
CA SER A 187 3.27 -2.71 -16.34
C SER A 187 2.69 -2.53 -14.94
N ASP A 188 1.74 -1.62 -14.79
CA ASP A 188 1.23 -1.18 -13.49
C ASP A 188 -0.23 -0.71 -13.65
N PRO A 189 -1.17 -1.64 -13.92
CA PRO A 189 -2.58 -1.31 -14.12
C PRO A 189 -3.17 -0.69 -12.85
N ARG A 190 -4.23 0.08 -12.99
CA ARG A 190 -4.91 0.77 -11.87
C ARG A 190 -5.49 -0.20 -10.83
N ASP A 191 -6.03 -1.32 -11.32
CA ASP A 191 -6.54 -2.40 -10.50
C ASP A 191 -6.49 -3.73 -11.26
N TYR A 192 -6.91 -4.81 -10.62
CA TYR A 192 -6.99 -6.14 -11.17
C TYR A 192 -8.42 -6.72 -11.02
N PRO A 193 -9.19 -6.84 -12.12
CA PRO A 193 -8.83 -6.55 -13.52
C PRO A 193 -8.66 -5.03 -13.81
N PRO A 194 -7.88 -4.64 -14.84
CA PRO A 194 -7.67 -3.23 -15.16
C PRO A 194 -8.99 -2.48 -15.46
N PRO A 195 -9.26 -1.35 -14.78
CA PRO A 195 -10.47 -0.56 -15.00
C PRO A 195 -10.31 0.27 -16.28
N ILE A 196 -10.64 -0.35 -17.42
CA ILE A 196 -10.46 0.26 -18.75
C ILE A 196 -11.22 1.59 -18.88
N GLY A 197 -12.41 1.70 -18.29
CA GLY A 197 -13.23 2.92 -18.34
C GLY A 197 -12.54 4.13 -17.71
N GLU A 198 -11.90 3.96 -16.57
CA GLU A 198 -11.15 5.03 -15.89
C GLU A 198 -9.93 5.46 -16.72
N ALA A 199 -9.18 4.48 -17.25
CA ALA A 199 -8.03 4.76 -18.10
C ALA A 199 -8.42 5.56 -19.35
N PHE A 200 -9.56 5.23 -19.99
CA PHE A 200 -10.08 6.00 -21.11
C PHE A 200 -10.55 7.41 -20.69
N GLY A 201 -11.17 7.54 -19.52
CA GLY A 201 -11.60 8.83 -18.96
C GLY A 201 -10.44 9.82 -18.84
N ASP A 202 -9.28 9.35 -18.37
CA ASP A 202 -8.08 10.18 -18.22
C ASP A 202 -7.26 10.35 -19.48
N PHE A 203 -7.47 9.53 -20.51
CA PHE A 203 -6.63 9.54 -21.72
C PHE A 203 -6.72 10.88 -22.47
N LEU A 204 -7.90 11.48 -22.61
CA LEU A 204 -8.05 12.77 -23.29
C LEU A 204 -7.39 13.93 -22.50
N PRO A 205 -7.64 14.11 -21.20
CA PRO A 205 -6.88 15.03 -20.36
C PRO A 205 -5.36 14.80 -20.40
N PHE A 206 -4.93 13.54 -20.42
CA PHE A 206 -3.52 13.17 -20.60
C PHE A 206 -2.94 13.67 -21.93
N LEU A 207 -3.66 13.49 -23.04
CA LEU A 207 -3.25 14.01 -24.34
C LEU A 207 -3.17 15.55 -24.33
N PHE A 208 -4.10 16.24 -23.66
CA PHE A 208 -4.01 17.69 -23.47
C PHE A 208 -2.74 18.09 -22.68
N GLY A 209 -2.43 17.39 -21.60
CA GLY A 209 -1.17 17.57 -20.87
C GLY A 209 0.05 17.35 -21.78
N CYS A 210 0.05 16.30 -22.59
CA CYS A 210 1.10 16.03 -23.57
C CYS A 210 1.23 17.17 -24.60
N TYR A 211 0.12 17.73 -25.07
CA TYR A 211 0.15 18.91 -25.94
C TYR A 211 0.86 20.10 -25.28
N VAL A 212 0.55 20.40 -24.02
CA VAL A 212 1.22 21.46 -23.24
C VAL A 212 2.72 21.16 -23.11
N ILE A 213 3.09 19.93 -22.75
CA ILE A 213 4.49 19.48 -22.64
C ILE A 213 5.23 19.67 -23.98
N TYR A 214 4.61 19.29 -25.10
CA TYR A 214 5.22 19.46 -26.41
C TYR A 214 5.49 20.93 -26.72
N ARG A 215 4.50 21.80 -26.44
CA ARG A 215 4.57 23.24 -26.70
C ARG A 215 5.59 23.96 -25.83
N LEU A 216 5.78 23.52 -24.58
CA LEU A 216 6.64 24.19 -23.61
C LEU A 216 8.06 23.63 -23.52
N ALA A 217 8.28 22.37 -23.89
CA ALA A 217 9.59 21.73 -23.77
C ALA A 217 10.10 21.15 -25.09
N PHE A 218 9.44 20.11 -25.62
CA PHE A 218 9.98 19.30 -26.72
C PHE A 218 10.20 20.09 -28.02
N ARG A 219 9.33 21.07 -28.32
CA ARG A 219 9.47 21.97 -29.47
C ARG A 219 10.79 22.74 -29.48
N PHE A 220 11.39 23.00 -28.32
CA PHE A 220 12.65 23.74 -28.20
C PHE A 220 13.88 22.83 -28.21
N VAL A 221 13.74 21.58 -27.76
CA VAL A 221 14.85 20.65 -27.61
C VAL A 221 15.08 19.83 -28.90
N TRP A 222 14.05 19.15 -29.39
CA TRP A 222 14.19 18.13 -30.45
C TRP A 222 14.67 18.63 -31.82
N PRO A 223 14.35 19.85 -32.29
CA PRO A 223 14.88 20.34 -33.57
C PRO A 223 16.41 20.39 -33.63
N ALA A 224 17.09 20.60 -32.50
CA ALA A 224 18.56 20.66 -32.45
C ALA A 224 19.24 19.30 -32.72
N PHE A 225 18.49 18.19 -32.65
CA PHE A 225 19.00 16.82 -32.79
C PHE A 225 18.50 16.12 -34.06
N VAL A 226 18.00 16.87 -35.04
CA VAL A 226 17.54 16.28 -36.33
C VAL A 226 18.70 15.62 -37.08
N GLY A 227 19.91 16.19 -37.01
CA GLY A 227 21.12 15.61 -37.63
C GLY A 227 21.75 14.44 -36.85
N LEU A 228 21.23 14.10 -35.67
CA LEU A 228 21.77 13.07 -34.79
C LEU A 228 20.68 12.04 -34.42
N PRO A 229 20.00 11.40 -35.39
CA PRO A 229 18.79 10.62 -35.11
C PRO A 229 19.07 9.39 -34.22
N LEU A 230 20.21 8.72 -34.38
CA LEU A 230 20.56 7.55 -33.56
C LEU A 230 20.82 7.95 -32.10
N GLU A 231 21.66 8.95 -31.88
CA GLU A 231 21.95 9.50 -30.54
C GLU A 231 20.66 10.01 -29.89
N ALA A 232 19.84 10.77 -30.64
CA ALA A 232 18.60 11.34 -30.15
C ALA A 232 17.61 10.26 -29.71
N THR A 233 17.41 9.24 -30.54
CA THR A 233 16.49 8.14 -30.25
C THR A 233 16.99 7.29 -29.09
N PHE A 234 18.29 6.95 -29.04
CA PHE A 234 18.86 6.16 -27.96
C PHE A 234 18.64 6.83 -26.59
N TRP A 235 19.03 8.11 -26.46
CA TRP A 235 18.85 8.83 -25.21
C TRP A 235 17.38 9.06 -24.85
N THR A 236 16.54 9.37 -25.86
CA THR A 236 15.10 9.52 -25.64
C THR A 236 14.50 8.23 -25.10
N LEU A 237 14.70 7.10 -25.79
CA LEU A 237 14.08 5.83 -25.39
C LEU A 237 14.62 5.32 -24.06
N GLY A 238 15.94 5.40 -23.83
CA GLY A 238 16.53 4.94 -22.58
C GLY A 238 15.92 5.63 -21.36
N PHE A 239 15.85 6.96 -21.38
CA PHE A 239 15.35 7.72 -20.24
C PHE A 239 13.83 7.81 -20.18
N TRP A 240 13.15 7.82 -21.34
CA TRP A 240 11.70 7.75 -21.38
C TRP A 240 11.18 6.44 -20.79
N TRP A 241 11.78 5.29 -21.13
CA TRP A 241 11.40 4.00 -20.54
C TRP A 241 11.67 3.94 -19.04
N VAL A 242 12.79 4.51 -18.56
CA VAL A 242 13.07 4.65 -17.13
C VAL A 242 11.98 5.47 -16.43
N GLY A 243 11.48 6.54 -17.07
CA GLY A 243 10.36 7.33 -16.54
C GLY A 243 9.01 6.60 -16.61
N VAL A 244 8.71 5.88 -17.70
CA VAL A 244 7.46 5.11 -17.86
C VAL A 244 7.39 3.97 -16.84
N LEU A 245 8.51 3.30 -16.58
CA LEU A 245 8.64 2.19 -15.65
C LEU A 245 9.19 2.65 -14.29
N LEU A 246 8.85 3.88 -13.85
CA LEU A 246 9.38 4.47 -12.62
C LEU A 246 9.21 3.53 -11.41
N ASN A 247 8.02 2.97 -11.25
CA ASN A 247 7.67 2.06 -10.15
C ASN A 247 8.36 0.69 -10.22
N VAL A 248 8.94 0.33 -11.38
CA VAL A 248 9.69 -0.92 -11.57
C VAL A 248 11.19 -0.68 -11.39
N VAL A 249 11.72 0.40 -11.97
CA VAL A 249 13.15 0.74 -11.92
C VAL A 249 13.55 1.19 -10.51
N PHE A 250 12.71 1.98 -9.85
CA PHE A 250 13.00 2.53 -8.52
C PHE A 250 12.30 1.79 -7.38
N ALA A 251 11.69 0.62 -7.64
CA ALA A 251 10.98 -0.18 -6.63
C ALA A 251 11.79 -0.45 -5.35
N LYS A 252 13.11 -0.61 -5.51
CA LYS A 252 14.05 -0.95 -4.42
C LYS A 252 14.74 0.26 -3.79
N VAL A 253 14.38 1.47 -4.19
CA VAL A 253 14.88 2.68 -3.51
C VAL A 253 14.07 2.86 -2.22
N PRO A 254 14.69 2.83 -1.04
CA PRO A 254 13.98 2.80 0.24
C PRO A 254 13.43 4.19 0.64
N ILE A 255 12.55 4.76 -0.17
CA ILE A 255 11.88 6.04 0.10
C ILE A 255 10.42 5.88 -0.29
N GLN A 256 9.59 5.50 0.68
CA GLN A 256 8.15 5.38 0.46
C GLN A 256 7.44 6.71 0.72
N ARG A 257 7.89 7.48 1.71
CA ARG A 257 7.33 8.77 2.10
C ARG A 257 8.43 9.71 2.57
N LEU A 258 8.35 10.98 2.19
CA LEU A 258 9.30 12.03 2.59
C LEU A 258 8.89 12.70 3.92
N VAL A 259 8.61 11.88 4.94
CA VAL A 259 8.27 12.36 6.30
C VAL A 259 9.37 11.92 7.25
N ALA A 260 9.73 12.79 8.20
CA ALA A 260 10.85 12.55 9.13
C ALA A 260 10.74 11.21 9.88
N ARG A 261 9.52 10.81 10.29
CA ARG A 261 9.25 9.52 10.94
C ARG A 261 9.60 8.33 10.05
N ASP A 262 9.23 8.39 8.77
CA ASP A 262 9.41 7.29 7.82
C ASP A 262 10.89 7.16 7.44
N ILE A 263 11.58 8.29 7.27
CA ILE A 263 13.03 8.31 7.02
C ILE A 263 13.81 7.71 8.21
N ALA A 264 13.34 7.91 9.44
CA ALA A 264 13.97 7.37 10.64
C ALA A 264 13.72 5.87 10.85
N GLN A 265 12.56 5.36 10.44
CA GLN A 265 12.17 3.96 10.65
C GLN A 265 12.50 3.04 9.48
N GLN A 266 12.49 3.55 8.23
CA GLN A 266 12.74 2.74 7.05
C GLN A 266 14.26 2.50 6.85
N PRO A 267 14.72 1.23 6.83
CA PRO A 267 16.13 0.92 6.62
C PRO A 267 16.68 1.48 5.31
N GLY A 268 17.81 2.20 5.40
CA GLY A 268 18.50 2.76 4.23
C GLY A 268 17.90 4.05 3.64
N SER A 269 16.77 4.53 4.16
CA SER A 269 16.05 5.69 3.59
C SER A 269 16.87 6.97 3.60
N LEU A 270 17.56 7.28 4.70
CA LEU A 270 18.42 8.46 4.80
C LEU A 270 19.53 8.47 3.74
N THR A 271 20.18 7.32 3.49
CA THR A 271 21.25 7.22 2.50
C THR A 271 20.71 7.44 1.09
N ALA A 272 19.58 6.80 0.76
CA ALA A 272 18.93 6.99 -0.53
C ALA A 272 18.52 8.45 -0.75
N LEU A 273 17.97 9.12 0.28
CA LEU A 273 17.58 10.52 0.21
C LEU A 273 18.76 11.43 -0.07
N ILE A 274 19.89 11.25 0.63
CA ILE A 274 21.11 12.04 0.40
C ILE A 274 21.59 11.90 -1.04
N VAL A 275 21.65 10.67 -1.57
CA VAL A 275 22.09 10.40 -2.94
C VAL A 275 21.18 11.11 -3.95
N ILE A 276 19.85 10.99 -3.80
CA ILE A 276 18.89 11.65 -4.69
C ILE A 276 19.05 13.17 -4.63
N VAL A 277 19.14 13.75 -3.43
CA VAL A 277 19.30 15.20 -3.26
C VAL A 277 20.58 15.69 -3.95
N VAL A 278 21.71 15.00 -3.80
CA VAL A 278 22.97 15.36 -4.47
C VAL A 278 22.82 15.33 -6.00
N ILE A 279 22.19 14.29 -6.55
CA ILE A 279 21.97 14.16 -8.00
C ILE A 279 21.05 15.29 -8.50
N VAL A 280 19.93 15.54 -7.83
CA VAL A 280 18.97 16.58 -8.21
C VAL A 280 19.61 17.96 -8.13
N LEU A 281 20.41 18.24 -7.10
CA LEU A 281 21.15 19.50 -6.97
C LEU A 281 22.16 19.68 -8.10
N ALA A 282 22.91 18.63 -8.48
CA ALA A 282 23.84 18.70 -9.60
C ALA A 282 23.12 19.01 -10.92
N ILE A 283 21.97 18.37 -11.17
CA ILE A 283 21.12 18.65 -12.33
C ILE A 283 20.60 20.09 -12.30
N ALA A 284 20.13 20.57 -11.15
CA ALA A 284 19.60 21.92 -10.99
C ALA A 284 20.67 23.00 -11.22
N VAL A 285 21.86 22.83 -10.63
CA VAL A 285 22.99 23.76 -10.84
C VAL A 285 23.38 23.81 -12.31
N TYR A 286 23.49 22.65 -12.97
CA TYR A 286 23.76 22.60 -14.41
C TYR A 286 22.70 23.36 -15.23
N GLN A 287 21.41 23.12 -14.96
CA GLN A 287 20.33 23.82 -15.66
C GLN A 287 20.33 25.33 -15.39
N ILE A 288 20.64 25.77 -14.17
CA ILE A 288 20.78 27.20 -13.86
C ILE A 288 21.89 27.84 -14.71
N VAL A 289 23.03 27.16 -14.88
CA VAL A 289 24.13 27.64 -15.74
C VAL A 289 23.65 27.77 -17.20
N VAL A 290 22.93 26.76 -17.72
CA VAL A 290 22.37 26.79 -19.08
C VAL A 290 21.38 27.95 -19.22
N ILE A 291 20.40 28.07 -18.33
CA ILE A 291 19.39 29.14 -18.35
C ILE A 291 20.07 30.51 -18.27
N ARG A 292 21.08 30.67 -17.40
CA ARG A 292 21.86 31.92 -17.28
C ARG A 292 22.54 32.28 -18.59
N SER A 293 23.14 31.31 -19.28
CA SER A 293 23.82 31.56 -20.56
C SER A 293 22.88 32.06 -21.66
N THR A 294 21.58 31.77 -21.56
CA THR A 294 20.55 32.29 -22.49
C THR A 294 20.00 33.67 -22.11
N GLY A 295 20.37 34.23 -20.96
CA GLY A 295 19.86 35.52 -20.48
C GLY A 295 18.44 35.47 -19.90
N TYR A 296 17.79 34.31 -19.86
CA TYR A 296 16.41 34.16 -19.36
C TYR A 296 16.30 33.84 -17.87
N LEU A 297 17.42 33.73 -17.14
CA LEU A 297 17.41 33.35 -15.72
C LEU A 297 16.44 34.15 -14.85
N PRO A 298 16.34 35.49 -14.94
CA PRO A 298 15.38 36.22 -14.12
C PRO A 298 13.92 35.81 -14.36
N LYS A 299 13.55 35.48 -15.61
CA LYS A 299 12.18 35.07 -15.95
C LYS A 299 11.83 33.67 -15.42
N TYR A 300 12.78 32.73 -15.52
CA TYR A 300 12.59 31.39 -14.96
C TYR A 300 12.58 31.44 -13.43
N LEU A 301 13.50 32.21 -12.83
CA LEU A 301 13.54 32.39 -11.39
C LEU A 301 12.23 33.01 -10.88
N SER A 302 11.69 34.03 -11.56
CA SER A 302 10.39 34.60 -11.18
C SER A 302 9.25 33.59 -11.28
N LEU A 303 9.23 32.75 -12.33
CA LEU A 303 8.23 31.70 -12.49
C LEU A 303 8.27 30.70 -11.32
N TYR A 304 9.46 30.23 -10.96
CA TYR A 304 9.63 29.25 -9.89
C TYR A 304 9.41 29.84 -8.49
N VAL A 305 9.77 31.11 -8.27
CA VAL A 305 9.43 31.82 -7.03
C VAL A 305 7.91 31.97 -6.88
N VAL A 306 7.22 32.40 -7.94
CA VAL A 306 5.75 32.49 -7.92
C VAL A 306 5.12 31.12 -7.71
N GLY A 307 5.58 30.09 -8.42
CA GLY A 307 5.11 28.71 -8.23
C GLY A 307 5.34 28.20 -6.81
N GLY A 308 6.51 28.48 -6.22
CA GLY A 308 6.83 28.14 -4.84
C GLY A 308 5.93 28.85 -3.82
N ILE A 309 5.61 30.12 -4.05
CA ILE A 309 4.63 30.85 -3.23
C ILE A 309 3.25 30.22 -3.34
N LEU A 310 2.78 29.89 -4.56
CA LEU A 310 1.48 29.26 -4.76
C LEU A 310 1.40 27.88 -4.08
N ILE A 311 2.45 27.07 -4.16
CA ILE A 311 2.54 25.79 -3.45
C ILE A 311 2.54 26.02 -1.94
N GLY A 312 3.27 27.02 -1.44
CA GLY A 312 3.29 27.38 -0.02
C GLY A 312 1.92 27.83 0.50
N LEU A 313 1.17 28.59 -0.30
CA LEU A 313 -0.21 28.97 0.01
C LEU A 313 -1.14 27.75 0.00
N ALA A 314 -0.98 26.85 -0.97
CA ALA A 314 -1.75 25.62 -1.04
C ALA A 314 -1.49 24.73 0.19
N ALA A 315 -0.24 24.62 0.63
CA ALA A 315 0.13 23.88 1.84
C ALA A 315 -0.43 24.48 3.13
N ALA A 316 -0.92 25.73 3.12
CA ALA A 316 -1.53 26.40 4.26
C ALA A 316 -3.05 26.24 4.33
N VAL A 317 -3.68 25.50 3.40
CA VAL A 317 -5.12 25.26 3.40
C VAL A 317 -5.49 24.36 4.59
N PRO A 318 -6.39 24.80 5.50
CA PRO A 318 -6.76 24.01 6.68
C PRO A 318 -7.47 22.70 6.29
N GLY A 319 -7.15 21.60 6.99
CA GLY A 319 -7.76 20.28 6.76
C GLY A 319 -7.16 19.49 5.59
N GLU A 320 -6.35 20.14 4.77
CA GLU A 320 -5.69 19.57 3.59
C GLU A 320 -4.22 19.29 3.83
N THR A 321 -3.65 18.36 3.08
CA THR A 321 -2.22 18.12 3.01
C THR A 321 -1.71 18.32 1.60
N LEU A 322 -0.49 18.86 1.49
CA LEU A 322 0.20 18.98 0.22
C LEU A 322 0.75 17.61 -0.20
N ARG A 323 0.24 17.06 -1.30
CA ARG A 323 0.76 15.82 -1.91
C ARG A 323 1.25 16.10 -3.32
N ILE A 324 2.58 16.21 -3.45
CA ILE A 324 3.21 16.46 -4.74
C ILE A 324 3.44 15.12 -5.45
N HIS A 325 2.48 14.71 -6.27
CA HIS A 325 2.61 13.55 -7.15
C HIS A 325 3.72 13.78 -8.19
N HIS A 326 4.43 12.72 -8.58
CA HIS A 326 5.56 12.83 -9.52
C HIS A 326 5.18 13.36 -10.90
N TYR A 327 3.92 13.23 -11.33
CA TYR A 327 3.46 13.88 -12.55
C TYR A 327 3.46 15.42 -12.44
N ILE A 328 3.15 15.97 -11.25
CA ILE A 328 3.23 17.41 -10.98
C ILE A 328 4.68 17.86 -10.98
N ILE A 329 5.56 17.07 -10.33
CA ILE A 329 7.02 17.31 -10.36
C ILE A 329 7.51 17.39 -11.81
N ALA A 330 7.10 16.45 -12.66
CA ALA A 330 7.46 16.45 -14.07
C ALA A 330 7.00 17.73 -14.79
N LEU A 331 5.75 18.16 -14.60
CA LEU A 331 5.22 19.38 -15.21
C LEU A 331 5.95 20.65 -14.75
N VAL A 332 6.36 20.71 -13.48
CA VAL A 332 7.12 21.84 -12.91
C VAL A 332 8.55 21.89 -13.46
N LEU A 333 9.21 20.73 -13.63
CA LEU A 333 10.61 20.67 -14.06
C LEU A 333 10.81 20.75 -15.59
N LEU A 334 9.81 20.36 -16.39
CA LEU A 334 9.91 20.33 -17.86
C LEU A 334 10.31 21.69 -18.48
N PRO A 335 9.73 22.84 -18.09
CA PRO A 335 10.13 24.14 -18.61
C PRO A 335 11.61 24.47 -18.36
N ALA A 336 12.16 24.15 -17.18
CA ALA A 336 13.58 24.35 -16.87
C ALA A 336 14.52 23.49 -17.74
N CYS A 337 13.99 22.44 -18.39
CA CYS A 337 14.77 21.56 -19.25
C CYS A 337 14.62 21.90 -20.74
N ALA A 338 13.88 22.93 -21.12
CA ALA A 338 13.50 23.26 -22.50
C ALA A 338 14.62 23.94 -23.34
N PHE A 339 15.86 23.47 -23.21
CA PHE A 339 17.04 24.04 -23.89
C PHE A 339 17.69 23.01 -24.82
N PRO A 340 18.30 23.42 -25.94
CA PRO A 340 18.88 22.49 -26.93
C PRO A 340 20.24 21.93 -26.48
N THR A 341 20.28 21.26 -25.32
CA THR A 341 21.47 20.56 -24.80
C THR A 341 21.23 19.06 -24.74
N ARG A 342 22.30 18.25 -24.85
CA ARG A 342 22.22 16.79 -24.76
C ARG A 342 21.58 16.32 -23.44
N LEU A 343 21.92 16.99 -22.33
CA LEU A 343 21.34 16.69 -21.03
C LEU A 343 19.86 17.07 -20.96
N SER A 344 19.46 18.19 -21.56
CA SER A 344 18.05 18.56 -21.68
C SER A 344 17.24 17.53 -22.48
N LEU A 345 17.81 16.95 -23.55
CA LEU A 345 17.17 15.85 -24.29
C LEU A 345 16.87 14.65 -23.38
N VAL A 346 17.83 14.27 -22.53
CA VAL A 346 17.68 13.21 -21.53
C VAL A 346 16.60 13.57 -20.50
N TYR A 347 16.65 14.78 -19.94
CA TYR A 347 15.72 15.19 -18.88
C TYR A 347 14.28 15.29 -19.37
N VAL A 348 14.02 15.90 -20.52
CA VAL A 348 12.64 16.00 -21.03
C VAL A 348 12.05 14.63 -21.38
N ALA A 349 12.89 13.68 -21.83
CA ALA A 349 12.45 12.31 -22.09
C ALA A 349 12.08 11.58 -20.79
N PHE A 350 12.93 11.65 -19.76
CA PHE A 350 12.63 11.10 -18.44
C PHE A 350 11.37 11.72 -17.83
N LEU A 351 11.25 13.05 -17.86
CA LEU A 351 10.11 13.76 -17.28
C LEU A 351 8.80 13.49 -18.03
N LEU A 352 8.84 13.30 -19.36
CA LEU A 352 7.67 12.80 -20.10
C LEU A 352 7.27 11.41 -19.63
N GLY A 353 8.23 10.51 -19.43
CA GLY A 353 7.96 9.18 -18.87
C GLY A 353 7.37 9.26 -17.47
N MET A 354 7.95 10.06 -16.58
CA MET A 354 7.48 10.29 -15.20
C MET A 354 6.07 10.89 -15.16
N PHE A 355 5.78 11.89 -15.99
CA PHE A 355 4.43 12.43 -16.18
C PHE A 355 3.45 11.34 -16.61
N THR A 356 3.84 10.55 -17.62
CA THR A 356 3.04 9.45 -18.14
C THR A 356 2.76 8.39 -17.08
N ASN A 357 3.77 7.98 -16.32
CA ASN A 357 3.65 7.01 -15.24
C ASN A 357 2.67 7.49 -14.16
N GLY A 358 2.80 8.73 -13.69
CA GLY A 358 1.93 9.25 -12.64
C GLY A 358 0.48 9.34 -13.07
N VAL A 359 0.20 9.93 -14.24
CA VAL A 359 -1.18 10.07 -14.73
C VAL A 359 -1.80 8.73 -15.13
N ALA A 360 -1.03 7.83 -15.75
CA ALA A 360 -1.56 6.54 -16.15
C ALA A 360 -1.96 5.68 -14.95
N ARG A 361 -1.13 5.64 -13.89
CA ARG A 361 -1.38 4.83 -12.69
C ARG A 361 -2.39 5.45 -11.72
N TRP A 362 -2.34 6.76 -11.50
CA TRP A 362 -3.09 7.44 -10.44
C TRP A 362 -4.08 8.50 -10.95
N GLY A 363 -4.18 8.69 -12.26
CA GLY A 363 -4.99 9.78 -12.83
C GLY A 363 -4.40 11.16 -12.52
N PHE A 364 -5.25 12.19 -12.61
CA PHE A 364 -4.89 13.58 -12.28
C PHE A 364 -5.16 13.89 -10.81
N ASP A 365 -4.55 13.11 -9.91
CA ASP A 365 -4.72 13.24 -8.47
C ASP A 365 -4.32 14.63 -7.95
N GLY A 366 -5.16 15.21 -7.08
CA GLY A 366 -5.03 16.58 -6.59
C GLY A 366 -3.67 16.90 -5.93
N LEU A 367 -3.26 18.16 -6.03
CA LEU A 367 -2.11 18.70 -5.27
C LEU A 367 -2.41 18.81 -3.77
N LEU A 368 -3.67 19.10 -3.43
CA LEU A 368 -4.22 19.09 -2.09
C LEU A 368 -5.11 17.87 -1.94
N GLN A 369 -4.94 17.16 -0.83
CA GLN A 369 -5.75 16.01 -0.47
C GLN A 369 -6.09 16.08 1.02
N ASP A 370 -7.32 15.67 1.34
CA ASP A 370 -7.82 15.60 2.70
C ASP A 370 -6.80 14.89 3.61
N THR A 371 -6.54 15.48 4.77
CA THR A 371 -5.66 14.91 5.79
C THR A 371 -5.98 13.45 6.10
N THR A 372 -7.27 13.09 6.13
CA THR A 372 -7.75 11.73 6.40
C THR A 372 -7.43 10.76 5.26
N VAL A 373 -7.52 11.19 4.00
CA VAL A 373 -7.19 10.37 2.83
C VAL A 373 -5.70 10.05 2.78
N VAL A 374 -4.85 11.05 3.07
CA VAL A 374 -3.39 10.86 3.06
C VAL A 374 -2.89 10.07 4.28
N GLN A 375 -3.53 10.26 5.44
CA GLN A 375 -3.28 9.45 6.62
C GLN A 375 -3.51 7.95 6.34
N GLY A 376 -4.59 7.64 5.60
CA GLY A 376 -4.96 6.28 5.26
C GLY A 376 -5.18 5.46 6.53
N ASP A 377 -4.42 4.37 6.69
CA ASP A 377 -4.47 3.50 7.86
C ASP A 377 -3.46 3.87 8.97
N ALA A 378 -2.78 5.02 8.89
CA ALA A 378 -1.95 5.52 9.98
C ALA A 378 -2.78 6.01 11.17
N THR A 379 -2.18 6.08 12.36
CA THR A 379 -2.80 6.72 13.54
C THR A 379 -3.02 8.22 13.32
N GLY A 380 -4.16 8.74 13.73
CA GLY A 380 -4.58 10.13 13.56
C GLY A 380 -4.25 11.07 14.71
N GLY A 381 -3.77 10.54 15.84
CA GLY A 381 -3.54 11.28 17.07
C GLY A 381 -4.85 11.62 17.80
N THR A 382 -5.89 10.80 17.68
CA THR A 382 -7.14 11.02 18.42
C THR A 382 -6.95 10.70 19.89
N LEU A 383 -7.86 11.20 20.74
CA LEU A 383 -7.87 10.83 22.15
C LEU A 383 -8.05 9.31 22.29
N LEU A 384 -7.39 8.70 23.29
CA LEU A 384 -7.45 7.27 23.55
C LEU A 384 -8.28 6.99 24.81
N PRO A 385 -9.12 5.94 24.82
CA PRO A 385 -9.75 5.44 26.05
C PRO A 385 -8.73 4.73 26.94
N ASP A 386 -9.03 4.68 28.24
CA ASP A 386 -8.22 3.95 29.22
C ASP A 386 -9.02 2.80 29.83
N PHE A 387 -8.39 1.62 29.89
CA PHE A 387 -8.90 0.53 30.70
C PHE A 387 -8.81 0.91 32.19
N ASN A 388 -9.88 0.63 32.93
CA ASN A 388 -9.92 0.75 34.39
C ASN A 388 -9.87 -0.64 35.05
N THR A 389 -9.35 -1.63 34.32
CA THR A 389 -9.13 -2.97 34.82
C THR A 389 -7.71 -3.04 35.36
N SER A 390 -7.56 -3.33 36.65
CA SER A 390 -6.28 -3.69 37.24
C SER A 390 -6.10 -5.21 37.32
N ALA A 391 -4.88 -5.67 37.59
CA ALA A 391 -4.62 -7.09 37.85
C ALA A 391 -5.43 -7.64 39.05
N ALA A 392 -5.67 -6.81 40.07
CA ALA A 392 -6.48 -7.18 41.23
C ALA A 392 -7.98 -7.28 40.86
N ASP A 393 -8.48 -6.34 40.05
CA ASP A 393 -9.88 -6.39 39.58
C ASP A 393 -10.11 -7.60 38.68
N TRP A 394 -9.20 -7.86 37.75
CA TRP A 394 -9.29 -8.97 36.80
C TRP A 394 -9.34 -10.34 37.50
N ALA A 395 -8.58 -10.51 38.60
CA ALA A 395 -8.61 -11.72 39.42
C ALA A 395 -9.97 -12.02 40.04
N THR A 396 -10.85 -11.02 40.18
CA THR A 396 -12.18 -11.20 40.79
C THR A 396 -13.32 -10.98 39.79
N SER A 397 -13.05 -10.48 38.59
CA SER A 397 -14.06 -10.06 37.62
C SER A 397 -14.70 -11.20 36.82
N GLN A 398 -14.17 -12.43 36.95
CA GLN A 398 -14.61 -13.61 36.21
C GLN A 398 -14.63 -13.39 34.67
N GLY A 399 -13.64 -12.65 34.15
CA GLY A 399 -13.50 -12.39 32.72
C GLY A 399 -14.15 -11.10 32.23
N VAL A 400 -14.69 -10.27 33.12
CA VAL A 400 -15.25 -8.96 32.76
C VAL A 400 -14.14 -7.91 32.72
N VAL A 401 -13.86 -7.37 31.53
CA VAL A 401 -13.00 -6.20 31.34
C VAL A 401 -13.83 -4.92 31.45
N ARG A 402 -13.22 -3.85 31.99
CA ARG A 402 -13.84 -2.52 32.18
C ARG A 402 -12.92 -1.39 31.74
N TRP A 403 -13.53 -0.31 31.27
CA TRP A 403 -12.86 0.94 30.88
C TRP A 403 -13.61 2.17 31.39
N ASN A 404 -12.94 3.32 31.33
CA ASN A 404 -13.51 4.57 31.81
C ASN A 404 -14.60 5.08 30.85
N PRO A 405 -15.67 5.72 31.38
CA PRO A 405 -16.67 6.38 30.54
C PRO A 405 -16.05 7.57 29.79
N VAL A 406 -16.69 7.97 28.68
CA VAL A 406 -16.29 9.17 27.94
C VAL A 406 -16.29 10.38 28.90
N PRO A 407 -15.19 11.13 29.02
CA PRO A 407 -15.14 12.31 29.87
C PRO A 407 -16.23 13.31 29.47
N GLN A 408 -16.94 13.90 30.45
CA GLN A 408 -18.04 14.83 30.18
C GLN A 408 -17.62 16.03 29.30
N SER A 409 -16.36 16.46 29.39
CA SER A 409 -15.80 17.52 28.53
C SER A 409 -15.65 17.12 27.05
N ARG A 410 -15.80 15.84 26.73
CA ARG A 410 -15.60 15.24 25.40
C ARG A 410 -16.84 14.52 24.87
N SER A 411 -17.97 14.57 25.56
CA SER A 411 -19.22 13.91 25.13
C SER A 411 -19.84 14.54 23.88
N ALA A 412 -19.36 15.71 23.45
CA ALA A 412 -19.71 16.30 22.15
C ALA A 412 -18.88 15.72 21.00
N ASP A 413 -17.69 15.20 21.30
CA ASP A 413 -16.75 14.65 20.31
C ASP A 413 -16.98 13.14 20.12
N PHE A 414 -17.29 12.43 21.22
CA PHE A 414 -17.39 10.97 21.27
C PHE A 414 -18.71 10.49 21.87
N ASP A 415 -19.29 9.45 21.28
CA ASP A 415 -20.58 8.87 21.65
C ASP A 415 -20.50 7.42 22.17
N GLY A 416 -19.32 6.80 22.11
CA GLY A 416 -19.14 5.41 22.53
C GLY A 416 -17.72 4.88 22.36
N PHE A 417 -17.64 3.56 22.24
CA PHE A 417 -16.42 2.79 22.20
C PHE A 417 -16.49 1.65 21.19
N ASN A 418 -15.35 1.36 20.57
CA ASN A 418 -15.09 0.11 19.87
C ASN A 418 -14.03 -0.69 20.64
N LEU A 419 -14.28 -1.98 20.83
CA LEU A 419 -13.32 -2.92 21.42
C LEU A 419 -12.90 -3.96 20.37
N LEU A 420 -11.61 -3.97 20.04
CA LEU A 420 -10.99 -5.10 19.37
C LEU A 420 -10.55 -6.10 20.43
N VAL A 421 -10.84 -7.37 20.20
CA VAL A 421 -10.25 -8.51 20.90
C VAL A 421 -9.64 -9.40 19.84
N ASP A 422 -8.34 -9.66 19.94
CA ASP A 422 -7.60 -10.51 18.99
C ASP A 422 -7.71 -10.03 17.54
N ASP A 423 -7.67 -8.70 17.37
CA ASP A 423 -7.83 -8.01 16.09
C ASP A 423 -9.23 -8.19 15.44
N VAL A 424 -10.23 -8.59 16.22
CA VAL A 424 -11.65 -8.69 15.84
C VAL A 424 -12.48 -7.68 16.61
N LEU A 425 -13.34 -6.92 15.93
CA LEU A 425 -14.29 -6.02 16.60
C LEU A 425 -15.36 -6.84 17.33
N ARG A 426 -15.32 -6.84 18.67
CA ARG A 426 -16.26 -7.60 19.52
C ARG A 426 -17.29 -6.73 20.21
N TYR A 427 -17.07 -5.42 20.25
CA TYR A 427 -18.01 -4.49 20.86
C TYR A 427 -18.00 -3.15 20.14
N SER A 428 -19.20 -2.58 19.97
CA SER A 428 -19.44 -1.22 19.48
C SER A 428 -20.63 -0.63 20.24
N GLY A 429 -20.42 0.44 21.01
CA GLY A 429 -21.50 1.13 21.74
C GLY A 429 -21.03 1.92 22.98
N ALA A 430 -21.99 2.34 23.81
CA ALA A 430 -21.72 3.25 24.95
C ALA A 430 -21.38 2.55 26.29
N ALA A 431 -21.42 1.22 26.35
CA ALA A 431 -21.10 0.47 27.56
C ALA A 431 -19.60 0.57 27.88
N THR A 432 -19.29 0.37 29.15
CA THR A 432 -17.93 0.50 29.72
C THR A 432 -17.34 -0.82 30.18
N SER A 433 -17.92 -1.94 29.73
CA SER A 433 -17.48 -3.28 30.09
C SER A 433 -17.83 -4.32 29.04
N PHE A 434 -17.01 -5.35 28.94
CA PHE A 434 -17.22 -6.50 28.07
C PHE A 434 -16.89 -7.80 28.81
N ASN A 435 -17.71 -8.83 28.64
CA ASN A 435 -17.44 -10.15 29.22
C ASN A 435 -16.61 -10.99 28.23
N LEU A 436 -15.31 -11.08 28.47
CA LEU A 436 -14.38 -11.85 27.66
C LEU A 436 -14.66 -13.36 27.69
N SER A 437 -15.30 -13.88 28.75
CA SER A 437 -15.67 -15.30 28.81
C SER A 437 -16.74 -15.69 27.78
N SER A 438 -17.41 -14.72 27.15
CA SER A 438 -18.41 -14.95 26.11
C SER A 438 -17.81 -15.37 24.76
N LEU A 439 -16.50 -15.21 24.56
CA LEU A 439 -15.83 -15.53 23.29
C LEU A 439 -16.07 -16.97 22.83
N ALA A 440 -16.04 -17.94 23.76
CA ALA A 440 -16.29 -19.34 23.43
C ALA A 440 -17.68 -19.57 22.82
N GLU A 441 -18.70 -18.87 23.33
CA GLU A 441 -20.06 -18.93 22.78
C GLU A 441 -20.16 -18.21 21.42
N ILE A 442 -19.46 -17.08 21.27
CA ILE A 442 -19.42 -16.33 20.01
C ILE A 442 -18.80 -17.18 18.90
N PHE A 443 -17.63 -17.79 19.15
CA PHE A 443 -17.00 -18.69 18.17
C PHE A 443 -17.90 -19.89 17.85
N ALA A 444 -18.56 -20.49 18.84
CA ALA A 444 -19.49 -21.60 18.61
C ALA A 444 -20.67 -21.20 17.72
N LYS A 445 -21.21 -19.99 17.90
CA LYS A 445 -22.27 -19.43 17.05
C LYS A 445 -21.78 -19.19 15.63
N GLN A 446 -20.59 -18.61 15.46
CA GLN A 446 -19.99 -18.36 14.15
C GLN A 446 -19.75 -19.66 13.38
N ALA A 447 -19.13 -20.66 14.04
CA ALA A 447 -18.92 -21.98 13.45
C ALA A 447 -20.24 -22.64 13.03
N ALA A 448 -21.29 -22.55 13.86
CA ALA A 448 -22.59 -23.11 13.52
C ALA A 448 -23.24 -22.43 12.29
N VAL A 449 -23.04 -21.12 12.11
CA VAL A 449 -23.51 -20.39 10.91
C VAL A 449 -22.78 -20.88 9.66
N ASP A 450 -21.48 -21.15 9.78
CA ASP A 450 -20.65 -21.68 8.69
C ASP A 450 -20.77 -23.21 8.50
N GLY A 451 -21.70 -23.87 9.21
CA GLY A 451 -21.88 -25.33 9.15
C GLY A 451 -20.70 -26.13 9.72
N GLN A 452 -19.78 -25.48 10.44
CA GLN A 452 -18.60 -26.08 11.03
C GLN A 452 -18.86 -26.60 12.46
N THR A 453 -18.08 -27.61 12.84
CA THR A 453 -17.91 -28.02 14.23
C THR A 453 -16.52 -27.62 14.69
N LEU A 454 -16.43 -26.85 15.77
CA LEU A 454 -15.14 -26.48 16.36
C LEU A 454 -14.45 -27.71 16.95
N GLU A 455 -13.12 -27.69 16.94
CA GLU A 455 -12.31 -28.71 17.61
C GLU A 455 -12.71 -28.86 19.09
N PRO A 456 -12.71 -30.08 19.67
CA PRO A 456 -13.12 -30.30 21.06
C PRO A 456 -12.34 -29.47 22.08
N THR A 457 -11.07 -29.15 21.77
CA THR A 457 -10.17 -28.35 22.61
C THR A 457 -10.29 -26.84 22.40
N PHE A 458 -11.13 -26.38 21.46
CA PHE A 458 -11.23 -24.96 21.10
C PHE A 458 -11.64 -24.11 22.30
N ASN A 459 -12.67 -24.54 23.04
CA ASN A 459 -13.15 -23.82 24.22
C ASN A 459 -12.11 -23.73 25.34
N GLU A 460 -11.30 -24.79 25.51
CA GLU A 460 -10.19 -24.76 26.47
C GLU A 460 -9.09 -23.81 26.00
N THR A 461 -8.84 -23.76 24.70
CA THR A 461 -7.85 -22.85 24.11
C THR A 461 -8.27 -21.39 24.28
N VAL A 462 -9.54 -21.06 24.05
CA VAL A 462 -10.10 -19.73 24.36
C VAL A 462 -9.90 -19.37 25.84
N ARG A 463 -9.91 -20.32 26.77
CA ARG A 463 -9.69 -20.02 28.19
C ARG A 463 -8.22 -19.85 28.57
N THR A 464 -7.32 -20.50 27.84
CA THR A 464 -5.91 -20.64 28.21
C THR A 464 -4.98 -19.74 27.39
N ALA A 465 -5.38 -19.35 26.19
CA ALA A 465 -4.65 -18.43 25.34
C ALA A 465 -4.69 -16.99 25.89
N PRO A 466 -3.66 -16.18 25.60
CA PRO A 466 -3.75 -14.74 25.82
C PRO A 466 -4.75 -14.11 24.84
N HIS A 467 -5.46 -13.11 25.32
CA HIS A 467 -6.31 -12.25 24.50
C HIS A 467 -5.78 -10.82 24.48
N TYR A 468 -5.79 -10.20 23.31
CA TYR A 468 -5.24 -8.87 23.07
C TYR A 468 -6.37 -7.86 22.85
N LEU A 469 -6.55 -6.96 23.82
CA LEU A 469 -7.67 -6.02 23.85
C LEU A 469 -7.21 -4.60 23.48
N ARG A 470 -7.94 -3.95 22.58
CA ARG A 470 -7.70 -2.55 22.20
C ARG A 470 -8.98 -1.75 22.18
N LEU A 471 -8.94 -0.54 22.70
CA LEU A 471 -10.10 0.35 22.75
C LEU A 471 -9.89 1.56 21.84
N ALA A 472 -10.98 2.00 21.21
CA ALA A 472 -11.06 3.30 20.55
C ALA A 472 -12.33 4.01 21.00
N TYR A 473 -12.28 5.34 21.12
CA TYR A 473 -13.52 6.11 21.16
C TYR A 473 -14.19 6.07 19.79
N THR A 474 -15.52 6.21 19.76
CA THR A 474 -16.29 6.35 18.53
C THR A 474 -16.94 7.71 18.44
N SER A 475 -17.17 8.17 17.21
CA SER A 475 -18.03 9.31 16.87
C SER A 475 -18.91 8.92 15.70
N ASN A 476 -20.24 8.90 15.89
CA ASN A 476 -21.22 8.44 14.91
C ASN A 476 -20.88 7.06 14.34
N GLY A 477 -20.44 6.14 15.21
CA GLY A 477 -20.06 4.77 14.85
C GLY A 477 -18.71 4.62 14.15
N SER A 478 -18.00 5.71 13.84
CA SER A 478 -16.63 5.66 13.30
C SER A 478 -15.60 5.63 14.43
N PRO A 479 -14.70 4.64 14.49
CA PRO A 479 -13.66 4.60 15.52
C PRO A 479 -12.57 5.65 15.25
N GLY A 480 -12.03 6.21 16.34
CA GLY A 480 -10.73 6.87 16.33
C GLY A 480 -9.57 5.86 16.36
N ASP A 481 -8.42 6.32 16.84
CA ASP A 481 -7.25 5.48 17.07
C ASP A 481 -7.51 4.45 18.16
N PHE A 482 -7.03 3.23 17.93
CA PHE A 482 -7.06 2.17 18.93
C PHE A 482 -5.85 2.29 19.85
N THR A 483 -6.04 1.98 21.13
CA THR A 483 -4.93 1.82 22.09
C THR A 483 -4.00 0.71 21.63
N ARG A 484 -2.77 0.71 22.16
CA ARG A 484 -1.95 -0.52 22.20
C ARG A 484 -2.71 -1.63 22.96
N ALA A 485 -2.28 -2.87 22.76
CA ALA A 485 -2.97 -4.03 23.33
C ALA A 485 -2.75 -4.14 24.84
N ALA A 486 -3.84 -4.23 25.59
CA ALA A 486 -3.85 -4.89 26.89
C ALA A 486 -3.84 -6.41 26.67
N THR A 487 -3.22 -7.16 27.57
CA THR A 487 -3.19 -8.63 27.48
C THR A 487 -3.96 -9.24 28.65
N ALA A 488 -4.92 -10.13 28.37
CA ALA A 488 -5.73 -10.79 29.37
C ALA A 488 -5.71 -12.31 29.18
N LEU A 489 -5.47 -13.04 30.27
CA LEU A 489 -5.59 -14.50 30.32
C LEU A 489 -6.75 -14.87 31.24
N LEU A 490 -7.67 -15.71 30.74
CA LEU A 490 -8.87 -16.12 31.48
C LEU A 490 -8.59 -17.19 32.54
N ASN A 491 -7.67 -18.13 32.27
CA ASN A 491 -7.39 -19.28 33.13
C ASN A 491 -6.64 -18.95 34.43
N ASN A 492 -5.64 -18.06 34.36
CA ASN A 492 -4.75 -17.73 35.47
C ASN A 492 -4.97 -16.30 35.99
N SER A 493 -6.00 -15.63 35.48
CA SER A 493 -6.36 -14.26 35.84
C SER A 493 -5.19 -13.27 35.73
N THR A 494 -4.38 -13.38 34.67
CA THR A 494 -3.34 -12.39 34.38
C THR A 494 -3.91 -11.26 33.55
N TRP A 495 -3.65 -10.03 33.97
CA TRP A 495 -3.92 -8.81 33.22
C TRP A 495 -2.66 -7.96 33.12
N ILE A 496 -2.34 -7.54 31.89
CA ILE A 496 -1.26 -6.61 31.58
C ILE A 496 -1.91 -5.40 30.91
N ALA A 497 -1.79 -4.24 31.56
CA ALA A 497 -2.29 -2.97 31.03
C ALA A 497 -1.61 -2.64 29.68
N PRO A 498 -2.31 -1.93 28.78
CA PRO A 498 -1.69 -1.55 27.52
C PRO A 498 -0.56 -0.55 27.77
N PRO A 499 0.54 -0.62 27.00
CA PRO A 499 1.53 0.44 27.00
C PRO A 499 0.96 1.71 26.37
N ASP A 500 1.59 2.85 26.62
CA ASP A 500 1.16 4.12 26.03
C ASP A 500 1.22 4.10 24.49
N GLY A 501 0.26 4.78 23.87
CA GLY A 501 0.23 5.03 22.44
C GLY A 501 -0.91 4.34 21.69
N ALA A 502 -0.94 4.60 20.38
CA ALA A 502 -1.98 4.16 19.46
C ALA A 502 -1.48 3.08 18.49
N THR A 503 -2.41 2.36 17.87
CA THR A 503 -2.16 1.41 16.77
C THR A 503 -3.11 1.62 15.62
#